data_AF-A0A4P7GNH6-F1
#
_entry.id   AF-A0A4P7GNH6-F1
#
_cell.length_a   1.000
_cell.length_b   1.000
_cell.length_c   1.000
_cell.angle_alpha   90.00
_cell.angle_beta   90.00
_cell.angle_gamma   90.00
#
_symmetry.space_group_name_H-M   'P 1'
#
loop_
_entity.id
_entity.type
_entity.pdbx_description
1 polymer ?
#
loop_
_entity_poly.entity_id
_entity_poly.type
_entity_poly.pdbx_seq_one_letter_code
_entity_poly.pdbx_strand_id
1 'polypeptide(L)'
;MTTWTGPVRQRRTVRGDRPAAEAIADAIAREVDRTASLEDRAQAVRELEELLDRVDSQLDALRLEQLTAVRSLRRQGWSFTRLAEATGLPVARVAALVRATRARRL
;
A
#
# COMPACT_ATOMS: atom_id res chain seq x y z
N MET A 1 7.54 31.79 30.11
CA MET A 1 6.57 31.18 29.18
C MET A 1 7.39 30.67 27.99
N THR A 2 7.86 29.42 28.05
CA THR A 2 8.89 28.91 27.13
C THR A 2 8.21 28.00 26.10
N THR A 3 8.15 28.45 24.85
CA THR A 3 7.64 27.64 23.73
C THR A 3 8.71 26.64 23.31
N TRP A 4 8.43 25.36 23.53
CA TRP A 4 9.24 24.23 23.05
C TRP A 4 9.02 24.06 21.54
N THR A 5 10.03 24.37 20.75
CA THR A 5 10.07 24.06 19.30
C THR A 5 10.50 22.62 19.13
N GLY A 6 9.53 21.69 19.12
CA GLY A 6 9.80 20.29 18.85
C GLY A 6 10.43 20.08 17.46
N PRO A 7 11.31 19.08 17.28
CA PRO A 7 11.99 18.87 16.01
C PRO A 7 10.98 18.55 14.91
N VAL A 8 11.02 19.34 13.83
CA VAL A 8 10.31 19.07 12.58
C VAL A 8 10.78 17.71 12.08
N ARG A 9 9.94 16.68 12.21
CA ARG A 9 10.18 15.38 11.58
C ARG A 9 10.17 15.61 10.07
N GLN A 10 11.36 15.73 9.49
CA GLN A 10 11.53 15.69 8.04
C GLN A 10 10.90 14.38 7.55
N ARG A 11 9.80 14.49 6.80
CA ARG A 11 9.28 13.40 5.99
C ARG A 11 10.35 13.09 4.95
N ARG A 12 11.21 12.12 5.25
CA ARG A 12 12.04 11.46 4.25
C ARG A 12 11.08 10.77 3.31
N THR A 13 10.84 11.37 2.16
CA THR A 13 10.19 10.70 1.04
C THR A 13 11.09 9.54 0.65
N VAL A 14 10.58 8.31 0.77
CA VAL A 14 11.24 7.13 0.22
C VAL A 14 11.24 7.34 -1.30
N ARG A 15 12.34 7.90 -1.80
CA ARG A 15 12.59 8.18 -3.20
C ARG A 15 13.06 6.87 -3.82
N GLY A 16 12.14 6.15 -4.44
CA GLY A 16 12.39 4.86 -5.11
C GLY A 16 11.66 4.74 -6.43
N ASP A 17 10.33 4.62 -6.44
CA ASP A 17 9.57 4.23 -7.63
C ASP A 17 8.29 5.04 -7.87
N ARG A 18 8.38 6.38 -7.87
CA ARG A 18 7.27 7.21 -8.38
C ARG A 18 6.77 6.81 -9.79
N PRO A 19 7.62 6.41 -10.76
CA PRO A 19 7.13 6.12 -12.12
C PRO A 19 6.23 4.88 -12.21
N ALA A 20 6.43 3.85 -11.37
CA ALA A 20 5.61 2.64 -11.44
C ALA A 20 4.20 2.86 -10.87
N ALA A 21 4.09 3.57 -9.74
CA ALA A 21 2.80 3.89 -9.14
C ALA A 21 1.98 4.84 -10.02
N GLU A 22 2.63 5.82 -10.64
CA GLU A 22 1.99 6.73 -11.60
C GLU A 22 1.53 5.97 -12.85
N ALA A 23 2.36 5.10 -13.42
CA ALA A 23 1.98 4.28 -14.58
C ALA A 23 0.78 3.35 -14.30
N ILE A 24 0.70 2.77 -13.09
CA ILE A 24 -0.46 1.95 -12.67
C ILE A 24 -1.71 2.83 -12.55
N ALA A 25 -1.60 4.01 -11.93
CA ALA A 25 -2.72 4.94 -11.81
C ALA A 25 -3.23 5.39 -13.19
N ASP A 26 -2.33 5.72 -14.11
CA ASP A 26 -2.66 6.10 -15.49
C ASP A 26 -3.28 4.94 -16.29
N ALA A 27 -2.85 3.70 -16.04
CA ALA A 27 -3.46 2.52 -16.64
C ALA A 27 -4.91 2.32 -16.15
N ILE A 28 -5.14 2.44 -14.84
CA ILE A 28 -6.48 2.35 -14.25
C ILE A 28 -7.37 3.47 -14.78
N ALA A 29 -6.89 4.71 -14.81
CA ALA A 29 -7.66 5.86 -15.31
C ALA A 29 -8.10 5.66 -16.78
N ARG A 30 -7.18 5.21 -17.64
CA ARG A 30 -7.51 4.90 -19.04
C ARG A 30 -8.58 3.82 -19.18
N GLU A 31 -8.54 2.80 -18.33
CA GLU A 31 -9.51 1.71 -18.39
C GLU A 31 -10.89 2.16 -17.89
N VAL A 32 -10.94 3.02 -16.88
CA VAL A 32 -12.17 3.68 -16.44
C VAL A 32 -12.76 4.55 -17.55
N ASP A 33 -11.95 5.38 -18.20
CA ASP A 33 -12.40 6.24 -19.30
C ASP A 33 -12.91 5.43 -20.50
N ARG A 34 -12.18 4.36 -20.87
CA ARG A 34 -12.58 3.42 -21.92
C ARG A 34 -13.96 2.83 -21.59
N THR A 35 -14.14 2.33 -20.38
CA THR A 35 -15.39 1.67 -19.97
C THR A 35 -16.55 2.66 -19.85
N ALA A 36 -16.29 3.90 -19.44
CA ALA A 36 -17.29 4.96 -19.35
C ALA A 36 -17.90 5.31 -20.72
N SER A 37 -17.10 5.18 -21.79
CA SER A 37 -17.50 5.43 -23.18
C SER A 37 -18.38 4.33 -23.80
N LEU A 38 -18.56 3.19 -23.12
CA LEU A 38 -19.47 2.14 -23.59
C LEU A 38 -20.94 2.57 -23.48
N GLU A 39 -21.71 2.33 -24.54
CA GLU A 39 -23.15 2.57 -24.57
C GLU A 39 -23.92 1.49 -23.77
N ASP A 40 -23.50 0.23 -23.87
CA ASP A 40 -24.07 -0.88 -23.09
C ASP A 40 -23.55 -0.84 -21.64
N ARG A 41 -24.42 -0.41 -20.72
CA ARG A 41 -24.10 -0.33 -19.29
C ARG A 41 -23.96 -1.69 -18.62
N ALA A 42 -24.63 -2.73 -19.12
CA ALA A 42 -24.43 -4.08 -18.60
C ALA A 42 -23.06 -4.62 -18.99
N GLN A 43 -22.59 -4.31 -20.21
CA GLN A 43 -21.22 -4.62 -20.63
C GLN A 43 -20.19 -3.85 -19.80
N ALA A 44 -20.42 -2.55 -19.56
CA ALA A 44 -19.51 -1.74 -18.73
C ALA A 44 -19.35 -2.30 -17.31
N VAL A 45 -20.43 -2.75 -16.67
CA VAL A 45 -20.36 -3.39 -15.34
C VAL A 45 -19.51 -4.65 -15.37
N ARG A 46 -19.71 -5.54 -16.35
CA ARG A 46 -18.92 -6.79 -16.46
C ARG A 46 -17.43 -6.50 -16.61
N GLU A 47 -17.07 -5.56 -17.49
CA GLU A 47 -15.67 -5.21 -17.71
C GLU A 47 -15.01 -4.56 -16.49
N LEU A 48 -15.74 -3.73 -15.73
CA LEU A 48 -15.24 -3.17 -14.48
C LEU A 48 -15.04 -4.23 -13.40
N GLU A 49 -15.97 -5.18 -13.26
CA GLU A 49 -15.82 -6.30 -12.31
C GLU A 49 -14.59 -7.15 -12.65
N GLU A 50 -14.39 -7.49 -13.93
CA GLU A 50 -13.20 -8.24 -14.37
C GLU A 50 -11.89 -7.47 -14.08
N LEU A 51 -11.89 -6.14 -14.27
CA LEU A 51 -10.77 -5.29 -13.92
C LEU A 51 -10.50 -5.28 -12.42
N LEU A 52 -11.55 -5.10 -11.61
CA LEU A 52 -11.47 -5.07 -10.15
C LEU A 52 -10.91 -6.40 -9.61
N ASP A 53 -11.42 -7.54 -10.07
CA ASP A 53 -10.94 -8.86 -9.68
C ASP A 53 -9.45 -9.06 -9.99
N ARG A 54 -9.02 -8.61 -11.17
CA ARG A 54 -7.61 -8.67 -11.57
C ARG A 54 -6.75 -7.77 -10.69
N VAL A 55 -7.18 -6.55 -10.42
CA VAL A 55 -6.46 -5.60 -9.57
C VAL A 55 -6.37 -6.12 -8.14
N ASP A 56 -7.46 -6.63 -7.57
CA ASP A 56 -7.50 -7.17 -6.21
C ASP A 56 -6.55 -8.35 -6.04
N SER A 57 -6.49 -9.24 -7.04
CA SER A 57 -5.52 -10.34 -7.06
C SER A 57 -4.07 -9.85 -6.99
N GLN A 58 -3.73 -8.79 -7.73
CA GLN A 58 -2.39 -8.19 -7.69
C GLN A 58 -2.12 -7.44 -6.38
N LEU A 59 -3.12 -6.74 -5.85
CA LEU A 59 -3.02 -6.06 -4.55
C LEU A 59 -2.78 -7.08 -3.42
N ASP A 60 -3.37 -8.26 -3.51
CA ASP A 60 -3.15 -9.32 -2.53
C ASP A 60 -1.74 -9.89 -2.59
N ALA A 61 -1.16 -10.05 -3.78
CA ALA A 61 0.25 -10.40 -3.94
C ALA A 61 1.18 -9.32 -3.35
N LEU A 62 0.93 -8.04 -3.62
CA LEU A 62 1.68 -6.93 -3.03
C LEU A 62 1.57 -6.89 -1.50
N ARG A 63 0.36 -7.12 -0.97
CA ARG A 63 0.12 -7.22 0.48
C ARG A 63 0.87 -8.40 1.09
N LEU A 64 0.92 -9.54 0.41
CA LEU A 64 1.67 -10.71 0.87
C LEU A 64 3.16 -10.39 1.00
N GLU A 65 3.76 -9.79 -0.04
CA GLU A 65 5.17 -9.39 -0.01
C GLU A 65 5.47 -8.38 1.11
N GLN A 66 4.59 -7.39 1.30
CA GLN A 66 4.69 -6.45 2.42
C GLN A 66 4.70 -7.17 3.79
N LEU A 67 3.79 -8.13 3.98
CA LEU A 67 3.71 -8.90 5.23
C LEU A 67 4.93 -9.80 5.43
N THR A 68 5.43 -10.43 4.37
CA THR A 68 6.68 -11.22 4.40
C THR A 68 7.88 -10.37 4.81
N ALA A 69 8.01 -9.16 4.25
CA ALA A 69 9.07 -8.23 4.63
C ALA A 69 8.97 -7.83 6.11
N VAL A 70 7.77 -7.46 6.60
CA VAL A 70 7.54 -7.13 8.02
C VAL A 70 7.86 -8.32 8.93
N ARG A 71 7.44 -9.53 8.55
CA ARG A 71 7.77 -10.76 9.30
C ARG A 71 9.28 -10.97 9.40
N SER A 72 9.99 -10.86 8.28
CA SER A 72 11.45 -11.03 8.23
C SER A 72 12.15 -10.08 9.20
N LEU A 73 11.81 -8.79 9.17
CA LEU A 73 12.38 -7.79 10.08
C LEU A 73 12.05 -8.08 11.55
N ARG A 74 10.82 -8.54 11.84
CA ARG A 74 10.43 -8.96 13.19
C ARG A 74 11.22 -10.19 13.66
N ARG A 75 11.53 -11.15 12.78
CA ARG A 75 12.38 -12.31 13.10
C ARG A 75 13.82 -11.91 13.37
N GLN A 76 14.29 -10.82 12.78
CA GLN A 76 15.60 -10.21 13.05
C GLN A 76 15.62 -9.36 14.34
N GLY A 77 14.54 -9.37 15.14
CA GLY A 77 14.47 -8.66 16.42
C GLY A 77 14.13 -7.18 16.33
N TRP A 78 13.71 -6.65 15.17
CA TRP A 78 13.39 -5.23 15.02
C TRP A 78 12.15 -4.85 15.84
N SER A 79 12.25 -3.82 16.69
CA SER A 79 11.11 -3.30 17.47
C SER A 79 10.07 -2.58 16.59
N PHE A 80 8.84 -2.40 17.10
CA PHE A 80 7.79 -1.65 16.41
C PHE A 80 8.20 -0.20 16.12
N THR A 81 8.88 0.44 17.07
CA THR A 81 9.39 1.81 16.92
C THR A 81 10.45 1.88 15.83
N ARG A 82 11.41 0.94 15.82
CA ARG A 82 12.45 0.88 14.78
C ARG A 82 11.85 0.69 13.38
N LEU A 83 10.84 -0.17 13.26
CA LEU A 83 10.11 -0.36 12.00
C LEU A 83 9.38 0.91 11.56
N ALA A 84 8.69 1.59 12.49
CA ALA A 84 7.97 2.82 12.21
C ALA A 84 8.92 3.94 11.74
N GLU A 85 10.07 4.08 12.40
CA GLU A 85 11.11 5.04 12.03
C GLU A 85 11.72 4.73 10.65
N ALA A 86 12.05 3.46 10.39
CA ALA A 86 12.69 3.06 9.13
C ALA A 86 11.74 3.14 7.93
N THR A 87 10.45 2.83 8.11
CA THR A 87 9.46 2.81 7.02
C THR A 87 8.71 4.14 6.87
N GLY A 88 8.80 5.04 7.85
CA GLY A 88 7.98 6.24 7.93
C GLY A 88 6.50 5.97 8.24
N LEU A 89 6.13 4.71 8.53
CA LEU A 89 4.76 4.34 8.88
C LEU A 89 4.44 4.66 10.34
N PRO A 90 3.19 5.04 10.66
CA PRO A 90 2.76 5.15 12.06
C PRO A 90 2.91 3.82 12.81
N VAL A 91 3.28 3.89 14.10
CA VAL A 91 3.43 2.69 14.96
C VAL A 91 2.16 1.83 14.96
N ALA A 92 0.98 2.46 14.97
CA ALA A 92 -0.30 1.75 14.89
C ALA A 92 -0.45 0.93 13.59
N ARG A 93 0.02 1.48 12.45
CA ARG A 93 0.01 0.77 11.16
C ARG A 93 0.98 -0.40 11.16
N VAL A 94 2.20 -0.21 11.70
CA VAL A 94 3.16 -1.30 11.90
C VAL A 94 2.56 -2.40 12.77
N ALA A 95 1.91 -2.05 13.88
CA ALA A 95 1.26 -3.00 14.76
C ALA A 95 0.11 -3.78 14.08
N ALA A 96 -0.63 -3.14 13.18
CA ALA A 96 -1.63 -3.81 12.36
C ALA A 96 -0.98 -4.80 11.37
N LEU A 97 0.11 -4.41 10.71
CA LEU A 97 0.84 -5.30 9.79
C LEU A 97 1.39 -6.53 10.51
N VAL A 98 2.02 -6.35 11.68
CA VAL A 98 2.54 -7.47 12.48
C VAL A 98 1.42 -8.40 12.98
N ARG A 99 0.22 -7.86 13.25
CA ARG A 99 -0.95 -8.71 13.57
C ARG A 99 -1.44 -9.47 12.35
N ALA A 100 -1.46 -8.83 11.19
CA ALA A 100 -1.86 -9.44 9.93
C ALA A 100 -0.91 -10.59 9.49
N THR A 101 0.40 -10.51 9.77
CA THR A 101 1.32 -11.65 9.51
C THR A 101 0.90 -12.89 10.29
N ARG A 102 0.51 -12.73 11.57
CA ARG A 102 0.04 -13.83 12.42
C ARG A 102 -1.28 -14.41 11.91
N ALA A 103 -2.21 -13.56 11.51
CA ALA A 103 -3.52 -13.98 10.99
C ALA A 103 -3.38 -14.83 9.72
N ARG A 104 -2.44 -14.47 8.82
CA ARG A 104 -2.12 -15.22 7.60
C ARG A 104 -1.22 -16.45 7.84
N ARG A 105 -0.87 -16.77 9.09
CA ARG A 105 0.07 -17.86 9.45
C ARG A 105 1.41 -17.77 8.72
N LEU A 106 1.83 -16.54 8.43
CA LEU A 106 3.19 -16.20 8.06
C LEU A 106 4.00 -16.04 9.35
#